data_AF-A0A2N1C9P4-F1
#
_entry.id   AF-A0A2N1C9P4-F1
#
_cell.length_a   1.000
_cell.length_b   1.000
_cell.length_c   1.000
_cell.angle_alpha   90.00
_cell.angle_beta   90.00
_cell.angle_gamma   90.00
#
_symmetry.space_group_name_H-M   'P 1'
#
loop_
_entity.id
_entity.type
_entity.pdbx_description
1 polymer ?
#
loop_
_entity_poly.entity_id
_entity_poly.type
_entity_poly.pdbx_seq_one_letter_code
_entity_poly.pdbx_strand_id
1 'polypeptide(L)'
;MTDITTSTFRSNFKKLARTIQKNDGICYSKAQDRAAKKYKFDSYHALQAYRKSINNESNIVNANLGTDGVNFQYAKAQGNKGKQLNPNQHSSLLVAFHDDLTILKSHKEDGEFISIWENFQTEYLDKGFAKEVGASVISREELERRALPAPHGKPGEYFLHEYDLTCIEFLRDKNNPWSKRDADQLIKNKISSQIGNKYYSKFWLDGKPIDNHIGDEETREAEAMADTIEYCPAIDGY
;
A
#
# COMPACT_ATOMS: atom_id res chain seq x y z
N MET A 1 -11.04 -44.41 -12.56
CA MET A 1 -10.39 -43.65 -11.48
C MET A 1 -11.43 -43.33 -10.44
N THR A 2 -11.15 -43.45 -9.13
CA THR A 2 -12.09 -43.04 -8.08
C THR A 2 -12.34 -41.54 -8.19
N ASP A 3 -13.61 -41.12 -8.17
CA ASP A 3 -13.93 -39.70 -8.22
C ASP A 3 -13.53 -39.01 -6.90
N ILE A 4 -12.38 -38.34 -6.95
CA ILE A 4 -11.77 -37.65 -5.82
C ILE A 4 -12.41 -36.28 -5.51
N THR A 5 -13.34 -35.83 -6.35
CA THR A 5 -13.98 -34.51 -6.21
C THR A 5 -15.13 -34.52 -5.21
N THR A 6 -15.75 -35.69 -5.02
CA THR A 6 -16.93 -35.88 -4.17
C THR A 6 -16.68 -35.60 -2.68
N SER A 7 -17.73 -35.13 -2.00
CA SER A 7 -17.73 -34.95 -0.54
C SER A 7 -17.53 -36.28 0.21
N THR A 8 -18.09 -37.36 -0.32
CA THR A 8 -17.95 -38.73 0.19
C THR A 8 -16.49 -39.18 0.17
N PHE A 9 -15.78 -38.96 -0.94
CA PHE A 9 -14.35 -39.27 -1.04
C PHE A 9 -13.53 -38.52 0.02
N ARG A 10 -13.79 -37.22 0.22
CA ARG A 10 -13.07 -36.41 1.21
C ARG A 10 -13.24 -36.95 2.63
N SER A 11 -14.45 -37.36 2.98
CA SER A 11 -14.76 -37.95 4.28
C SER A 11 -14.06 -39.29 4.48
N ASN A 12 -14.08 -40.15 3.45
CA ASN A 12 -13.42 -41.45 3.49
C ASN A 12 -11.89 -41.32 3.52
N PHE A 13 -11.31 -40.38 2.77
CA PHE A 13 -9.88 -40.07 2.80
C PHE A 13 -9.42 -39.63 4.19
N LYS A 14 -10.18 -38.74 4.84
CA LYS A 14 -9.88 -38.29 6.21
C LYS A 14 -9.94 -39.44 7.21
N LYS A 15 -10.96 -40.30 7.13
CA LYS A 15 -11.08 -41.50 8.00
C LYS A 15 -9.87 -42.42 7.81
N LEU A 16 -9.49 -42.71 6.56
CA LEU A 16 -8.33 -43.54 6.23
C LEU A 16 -7.02 -42.95 6.78
N ALA A 17 -6.78 -41.65 6.59
CA ALA A 17 -5.59 -40.99 7.13
C ALA A 17 -5.55 -41.05 8.66
N ARG A 18 -6.69 -40.90 9.35
CA ARG A 18 -6.79 -41.05 10.81
C ARG A 18 -6.54 -42.49 11.27
N THR A 19 -7.01 -43.49 10.54
CA THR A 19 -6.73 -44.90 10.86
C THR A 19 -5.24 -45.20 10.70
N ILE A 20 -4.61 -44.76 9.61
CA ILE A 20 -3.17 -44.93 9.37
C ILE A 20 -2.35 -44.21 10.46
N GLN A 21 -2.77 -43.00 10.84
CA GLN A 21 -2.13 -42.24 11.92
C GLN A 21 -2.09 -43.04 13.23
N LYS A 22 -3.21 -43.67 13.60
CA LYS A 22 -3.33 -44.45 14.85
C LYS A 22 -2.59 -45.78 14.79
N ASN A 23 -2.70 -46.51 13.67
CA ASN A 23 -2.11 -47.85 13.54
C ASN A 23 -0.58 -47.80 13.42
N ASP A 24 -0.05 -46.81 12.70
CA ASP A 24 1.38 -46.74 12.40
C ASP A 24 2.14 -45.81 13.36
N GLY A 25 1.44 -45.13 14.28
CA GLY A 25 2.05 -44.22 15.25
C GLY A 25 2.74 -42.99 14.62
N ILE A 26 2.30 -42.55 13.44
CA ILE A 26 2.93 -41.45 12.69
C ILE A 26 2.16 -40.14 12.81
N CYS A 27 2.81 -39.02 12.49
CA CYS A 27 2.13 -37.72 12.41
C CYS A 27 1.09 -37.69 11.27
N TYR A 28 0.05 -36.87 11.42
CA TYR A 28 -1.08 -36.84 10.49
C TYR A 28 -0.68 -36.48 9.05
N SER A 29 0.29 -35.59 8.87
CA SER A 29 0.81 -35.23 7.53
C SER A 29 1.39 -36.44 6.80
N LYS A 30 2.28 -37.22 7.45
CA LYS A 30 2.81 -38.47 6.89
C LYS A 30 1.71 -39.52 6.63
N ALA A 31 0.68 -39.55 7.47
CA ALA A 31 -0.47 -40.42 7.25
C ALA A 31 -1.31 -40.01 6.03
N GLN A 32 -1.42 -38.71 5.73
CA GLN A 32 -2.08 -38.22 4.53
C GLN A 32 -1.30 -38.59 3.26
N ASP A 33 0.03 -38.53 3.28
CA ASP A 33 0.85 -38.95 2.15
C ASP A 33 0.72 -40.47 1.89
N ARG A 34 0.74 -41.28 2.95
CA ARG A 34 0.48 -42.73 2.82
C ARG A 34 -0.93 -43.03 2.30
N ALA A 35 -1.93 -42.28 2.76
CA ALA A 35 -3.29 -42.39 2.25
C ALA A 35 -3.38 -41.99 0.77
N ALA A 36 -2.68 -40.94 0.34
CA ALA A 36 -2.65 -40.49 -1.06
C ALA A 36 -2.03 -41.54 -1.99
N LYS A 37 -0.98 -42.25 -1.55
CA LYS A 37 -0.36 -43.35 -2.28
C LYS A 37 -1.32 -44.51 -2.55
N LYS A 38 -2.25 -44.81 -1.63
CA LYS A 38 -3.32 -45.80 -1.86
C LYS A 38 -4.26 -45.41 -3.01
N TYR A 39 -4.35 -44.13 -3.32
CA TYR A 39 -5.11 -43.60 -4.46
C TYR A 39 -4.23 -43.30 -5.68
N LYS A 40 -3.01 -43.87 -5.75
CA LYS A 40 -2.03 -43.69 -6.84
C LYS A 40 -1.51 -42.26 -7.00
N PHE A 41 -1.44 -41.49 -5.91
CA PHE A 41 -0.79 -40.18 -5.88
C PHE A 41 0.48 -40.23 -5.05
N ASP A 42 1.55 -39.59 -5.50
CA ASP A 42 2.86 -39.63 -4.83
C ASP A 42 2.84 -39.00 -3.43
N SER A 43 1.98 -37.99 -3.23
CA SER A 43 1.81 -37.26 -1.98
C SER A 43 0.41 -36.66 -1.86
N TYR A 44 0.06 -36.20 -0.66
CA TYR A 44 -1.18 -35.46 -0.44
C TYR A 44 -1.21 -34.14 -1.24
N HIS A 45 -0.05 -33.50 -1.41
CA HIS A 45 0.08 -32.31 -2.26
C HIS A 45 -0.24 -32.63 -3.73
N ALA A 46 0.24 -33.75 -4.27
CA ALA A 46 -0.06 -34.18 -5.63
C ALA A 46 -1.57 -34.45 -5.82
N LEU A 47 -2.20 -35.12 -4.84
CA LEU A 47 -3.64 -35.35 -4.84
C LEU A 47 -4.43 -34.03 -4.80
N GLN A 48 -4.00 -33.05 -4.00
CA GLN A 48 -4.66 -31.74 -3.96
C GLN A 48 -4.49 -30.95 -5.26
N ALA A 49 -3.30 -30.97 -5.84
CA ALA A 49 -3.02 -30.30 -7.11
C ALA A 49 -3.87 -30.87 -8.23
N TYR A 50 -3.94 -32.20 -8.35
CA TYR A 50 -4.78 -32.89 -9.34
C TYR A 50 -6.28 -32.63 -9.11
N ARG A 51 -6.74 -32.60 -7.86
CA ARG A 51 -8.13 -32.23 -7.57
C ARG A 51 -8.45 -30.79 -8.00
N LYS A 52 -7.49 -29.87 -7.83
CA LYS A 52 -7.63 -28.47 -8.26
C LYS A 52 -7.64 -28.36 -9.79
N SER A 53 -6.89 -29.21 -10.50
CA SER A 53 -6.89 -29.23 -11.97
C SER A 53 -8.17 -29.82 -12.56
N ILE A 54 -8.73 -30.90 -11.99
CA ILE A 54 -10.03 -31.46 -12.44
C ILE A 54 -11.15 -30.42 -12.33
N ASN A 55 -11.17 -29.64 -11.25
CA ASN A 55 -12.14 -28.55 -11.10
C ASN A 55 -11.99 -27.43 -12.14
N ASN A 56 -10.88 -27.36 -12.88
CA ASN A 56 -10.68 -26.42 -13.98
C ASN A 56 -11.05 -27.03 -15.34
N GLU A 57 -10.93 -28.34 -15.53
CA GLU A 57 -11.24 -29.04 -16.78
C GLU A 57 -12.74 -29.07 -17.10
N SER A 58 -13.62 -29.11 -16.08
CA SER A 58 -15.08 -29.09 -16.25
C SER A 58 -15.67 -27.73 -16.68
N ASN A 59 -14.84 -26.68 -16.82
CA ASN A 59 -15.28 -25.31 -17.08
C ASN A 59 -15.06 -24.85 -18.53
N ILE A 60 -14.64 -25.75 -19.43
CA ILE A 60 -14.61 -25.48 -20.88
C ILE A 60 -15.92 -26.02 -21.46
N VAL A 61 -17.02 -25.30 -21.23
CA VAL A 61 -18.27 -25.57 -21.95
C VAL A 61 -18.32 -24.62 -23.15
N ASN A 62 -18.40 -25.24 -24.32
CA ASN A 62 -18.48 -24.63 -25.65
C ASN A 62 -19.49 -23.48 -25.70
N ALA A 63 -19.07 -22.30 -26.15
CA ALA A 63 -19.85 -21.05 -26.14
C ALA A 63 -21.06 -21.03 -27.10
N ASN A 64 -21.36 -22.12 -27.82
CA ASN A 64 -22.34 -22.15 -28.90
C ASN A 64 -23.63 -22.94 -28.62
N LEU A 65 -23.98 -23.20 -27.36
CA LEU A 65 -25.33 -23.66 -27.00
C LEU A 65 -25.89 -22.69 -25.98
N GLY A 66 -27.00 -22.03 -26.33
CA GLY A 66 -27.63 -20.92 -25.60
C GLY A 66 -28.10 -21.24 -24.18
N THR A 67 -27.16 -21.40 -23.26
CA THR A 67 -27.36 -21.30 -21.81
C THR A 67 -26.76 -19.99 -21.31
N ASP A 68 -27.37 -19.36 -20.31
CA ASP A 68 -26.98 -18.07 -19.71
C ASP A 68 -25.47 -18.01 -19.41
N GLY A 69 -24.72 -17.57 -20.41
CA GLY A 69 -23.31 -17.90 -20.61
C GLY A 69 -22.39 -17.02 -19.82
N VAL A 70 -22.53 -17.02 -18.50
CA VAL A 70 -21.58 -16.36 -17.62
C VAL A 70 -20.82 -17.42 -16.84
N ASN A 71 -19.60 -17.71 -17.31
CA ASN A 71 -18.65 -18.54 -16.57
C ASN A 71 -18.51 -17.96 -15.15
N PHE A 72 -18.91 -18.72 -14.13
CA PHE A 72 -18.97 -18.24 -12.74
C PHE A 72 -17.60 -17.80 -12.21
N GLN A 73 -16.51 -18.36 -12.74
CA GLN A 73 -15.14 -17.95 -12.46
C GLN A 73 -14.72 -16.71 -13.25
N TYR A 74 -15.21 -16.53 -14.48
CA TYR A 74 -15.09 -15.27 -15.21
C TYR A 74 -15.89 -14.16 -14.52
N ALA A 75 -17.12 -14.40 -14.10
CA ALA A 75 -17.91 -13.47 -13.28
C ALA A 75 -17.29 -13.23 -11.90
N LYS A 76 -16.64 -14.22 -11.27
CA LYS A 76 -15.86 -13.96 -10.06
C LYS A 76 -14.57 -13.19 -10.35
N ALA A 77 -13.86 -13.47 -11.43
CA ALA A 77 -12.61 -12.78 -11.77
C ALA A 77 -12.86 -11.34 -12.27
N GLN A 78 -13.87 -11.13 -13.11
CA GLN A 78 -14.31 -9.83 -13.60
C GLN A 78 -15.17 -9.08 -12.58
N GLY A 79 -16.05 -9.77 -11.85
CA GLY A 79 -16.79 -9.20 -10.73
C GLY A 79 -15.88 -8.83 -9.55
N ASN A 80 -14.74 -9.51 -9.38
CA ASN A 80 -13.69 -9.07 -8.48
C ASN A 80 -12.78 -8.00 -9.09
N LYS A 81 -12.68 -7.84 -10.43
CA LYS A 81 -12.06 -6.64 -11.02
C LYS A 81 -12.90 -5.39 -10.79
N GLY A 82 -14.23 -5.49 -10.85
CA GLY A 82 -15.14 -4.40 -10.50
C GLY A 82 -15.24 -4.12 -8.99
N LYS A 83 -14.95 -5.11 -8.15
CA LYS A 83 -14.89 -5.00 -6.67
C LYS A 83 -13.49 -4.79 -6.10
N GLN A 84 -12.43 -4.97 -6.89
CA GLN A 84 -11.11 -4.46 -6.59
C GLN A 84 -11.13 -2.96 -6.87
N LEU A 85 -11.70 -2.25 -5.89
CA LEU A 85 -11.54 -0.82 -5.65
C LEU A 85 -11.84 0.03 -6.88
N ASN A 86 -13.07 0.52 -6.97
CA ASN A 86 -13.31 1.76 -7.69
C ASN A 86 -12.31 2.78 -7.08
N PRO A 87 -11.33 3.33 -7.83
CA PRO A 87 -10.35 4.30 -7.31
C PRO A 87 -11.02 5.58 -6.76
N ASN A 88 -12.33 5.67 -6.94
CA ASN A 88 -13.22 6.76 -6.63
C ASN A 88 -13.99 6.61 -5.30
N GLN A 89 -13.62 5.74 -4.36
CA GLN A 89 -14.36 5.61 -3.08
C GLN A 89 -13.79 6.43 -1.93
N HIS A 90 -12.51 6.79 -2.02
CA HIS A 90 -11.83 7.55 -0.97
C HIS A 90 -11.24 8.83 -1.54
N SER A 91 -11.19 9.85 -0.69
CA SER A 91 -10.34 11.01 -0.92
C SER A 91 -8.98 10.76 -0.28
N SER A 92 -7.93 11.04 -1.04
CA SER A 92 -6.54 10.79 -0.70
C SER A 92 -5.84 12.09 -0.33
N LEU A 93 -5.07 12.02 0.76
CA LEU A 93 -4.06 13.01 1.13
C LEU A 93 -2.73 12.28 1.22
N LEU A 94 -1.79 12.62 0.34
CA LEU A 94 -0.45 12.04 0.32
C LEU A 94 0.58 13.08 0.74
N VAL A 95 1.47 12.70 1.66
CA VAL A 95 2.55 13.52 2.20
C VAL A 95 3.88 12.86 1.87
N ALA A 96 4.82 13.63 1.33
CA ALA A 96 6.12 13.15 0.88
C ALA A 96 7.25 13.62 1.80
N PHE A 97 8.22 12.73 2.01
CA PHE A 97 9.43 12.90 2.79
C PHE A 97 10.63 12.53 1.91
N HIS A 98 11.79 13.13 2.17
CA HIS A 98 13.03 12.63 1.59
C HIS A 98 13.36 11.25 2.17
N ASP A 99 13.84 10.33 1.34
CA ASP A 99 14.22 8.96 1.78
C ASP A 99 15.38 8.96 2.78
N ASP A 100 16.28 9.95 2.68
CA ASP A 100 17.43 10.13 3.56
C ASP A 100 17.16 11.08 4.75
N LEU A 101 15.89 11.40 5.01
CA LEU A 101 15.51 12.36 6.04
C LEU A 101 16.12 11.98 7.41
N THR A 102 16.80 12.94 8.01
CA THR A 102 17.28 12.87 9.39
C THR A 102 16.59 13.92 10.25
N ILE A 103 16.26 13.53 11.48
CA ILE A 103 15.56 14.35 12.45
C ILE A 103 16.52 14.62 13.61
N LEU A 104 16.72 15.90 13.90
CA LEU A 104 17.47 16.34 15.08
C LEU A 104 16.54 16.29 16.29
N LYS A 105 16.86 15.43 17.25
CA LYS A 105 16.15 15.33 18.52
C LYS A 105 17.04 15.80 19.65
N SER A 106 16.53 16.76 20.41
CA SER A 106 17.20 17.26 21.60
C SER A 106 16.46 16.80 22.84
N HIS A 107 17.19 16.27 23.81
CA HIS A 107 16.67 15.94 25.13
C HIS A 107 17.65 16.38 26.20
N LYS A 108 17.18 16.46 27.45
CA LYS A 108 18.04 16.76 28.59
C LYS A 108 18.46 15.46 29.26
N GLU A 109 19.75 15.27 29.45
CA GLU A 109 20.33 14.20 30.26
C GLU A 109 21.28 14.86 31.26
N ASP A 110 21.08 14.59 32.55
CA ASP A 110 21.87 15.16 33.66
C ASP A 110 22.07 16.69 33.65
N GLY A 111 21.10 17.43 33.10
CA GLY A 111 21.12 18.89 33.04
C GLY A 111 21.79 19.47 31.79
N GLU A 112 22.41 18.64 30.96
CA GLU A 112 22.97 19.01 29.66
C GLU A 112 21.98 18.74 28.54
N PHE A 113 22.01 19.57 27.49
CA PHE A 113 21.24 19.33 26.28
C PHE A 113 22.04 18.44 25.33
N ILE A 114 21.51 17.23 25.09
CA ILE A 114 22.07 16.30 24.13
C ILE A 114 21.22 16.33 22.88
N SER A 115 21.88 16.46 21.73
CA SER A 115 21.26 16.47 20.42
C SER A 115 21.74 15.27 19.62
N ILE A 116 20.81 14.46 19.12
CA ILE A 116 21.08 13.25 18.34
C ILE A 116 20.37 13.37 17.00
N TRP A 117 21.07 12.97 15.94
CA TRP A 117 20.47 12.81 14.61
C TRP A 117 19.93 11.40 14.47
N GLU A 118 18.62 11.29 14.27
CA GLU A 118 17.90 10.03 14.07
C GLU A 118 17.50 9.90 12.59
N ASN A 119 17.68 8.72 12.00
CA ASN A 119 17.22 8.47 10.63
C ASN A 119 15.71 8.20 10.63
N PHE A 120 14.96 8.91 9.78
CA PHE A 120 13.51 8.83 9.77
C PHE A 120 12.97 7.45 9.37
N GLN A 121 13.63 6.78 8.42
CA GLN A 121 13.23 5.44 8.00
C GLN A 121 13.30 4.46 9.18
N THR A 122 14.44 4.38 9.86
CA THR A 122 14.66 3.37 10.90
C THR A 122 14.00 3.71 12.23
N GLU A 123 13.97 5.00 12.61
CA GLU A 123 13.50 5.43 13.93
C GLU A 123 12.01 5.75 13.97
N TYR A 124 11.37 5.97 12.81
CA TYR A 124 9.96 6.33 12.73
C TYR A 124 9.19 5.36 11.84
N LEU A 125 9.51 5.30 10.55
CA LEU A 125 8.69 4.53 9.59
C LEU A 125 8.69 3.03 9.89
N ASP A 126 9.87 2.42 10.07
CA ASP A 126 10.01 1.00 10.38
C ASP A 126 9.39 0.63 11.74
N LYS A 127 9.31 1.61 12.66
CA LYS A 127 8.65 1.46 13.97
C LYS A 127 7.15 1.71 13.93
N GLY A 128 6.59 2.01 12.75
CA GLY A 128 5.15 2.08 12.55
C GLY A 128 4.55 3.49 12.58
N PHE A 129 5.37 4.54 12.51
CA PHE A 129 4.92 5.95 12.53
C PHE A 129 3.72 6.21 11.60
N ALA A 130 3.77 5.74 10.35
CA ALA A 130 2.68 5.92 9.40
C ALA A 130 1.34 5.39 9.95
N LYS A 131 1.35 4.19 10.56
CA LYS A 131 0.16 3.60 11.17
C LYS A 131 -0.29 4.36 12.41
N GLU A 132 0.64 4.84 13.23
CA GLU A 132 0.34 5.61 14.44
C GLU A 132 -0.37 6.94 14.12
N VAL A 133 0.06 7.62 13.06
CA VAL A 133 -0.65 8.83 12.59
C VAL A 133 -1.96 8.50 11.86
N GLY A 134 -2.23 7.23 11.55
CA GLY A 134 -3.42 6.79 10.83
C GLY A 134 -3.30 6.92 9.31
N ALA A 135 -2.08 6.87 8.80
CA ALA A 135 -1.72 6.78 7.39
C ALA A 135 -1.26 5.36 7.01
N SER A 136 -0.97 5.16 5.73
CA SER A 136 -0.28 3.97 5.22
C SER A 136 0.89 4.40 4.34
N VAL A 137 2.01 3.68 4.42
CA VAL A 137 3.14 3.89 3.50
C VAL A 137 2.73 3.44 2.10
N ILE A 138 3.04 4.24 1.09
CA ILE A 138 2.80 3.93 -0.30
C ILE A 138 4.06 3.32 -0.91
N SER A 139 3.91 2.18 -1.57
CA SER A 139 5.04 1.52 -2.22
C SER A 139 5.44 2.25 -3.49
N ARG A 140 6.70 2.06 -3.90
CA ARG A 140 7.23 2.64 -5.14
C ARG A 140 6.40 2.21 -6.35
N GLU A 141 6.03 0.93 -6.44
CA GLU A 141 5.21 0.40 -7.55
C GLU A 141 3.83 1.06 -7.61
N GLU A 142 3.26 1.40 -6.45
CA GLU A 142 2.00 2.13 -6.38
C GLU A 142 2.16 3.60 -6.84
N LEU A 143 3.24 4.28 -6.46
CA LEU A 143 3.55 5.63 -6.93
C LEU A 143 3.79 5.66 -8.45
N GLU A 144 4.52 4.67 -8.97
CA GLU A 144 4.76 4.47 -10.40
C GLU A 144 3.44 4.29 -11.15
N ARG A 145 2.56 3.40 -10.64
CA ARG A 145 1.25 3.16 -11.25
C ARG A 145 0.36 4.41 -11.27
N ARG A 146 0.43 5.24 -10.22
CA ARG A 146 -0.39 6.46 -10.11
C ARG A 146 0.13 7.62 -10.96
N ALA A 147 1.42 7.62 -11.33
CA ALA A 147 2.07 8.67 -12.11
C ALA A 147 1.72 10.08 -11.58
N LEU A 148 1.85 10.26 -10.26
CA LEU A 148 1.57 11.55 -9.62
C LEU A 148 2.62 12.59 -10.04
N PRO A 149 2.23 13.85 -10.28
CA PRO A 149 3.18 14.89 -10.68
C PRO A 149 4.17 15.20 -9.55
N ALA A 150 5.43 15.46 -9.92
CA ALA A 150 6.47 15.88 -8.99
C ALA A 150 6.18 17.27 -8.37
N PRO A 151 6.79 17.62 -7.21
CA PRO A 151 6.53 18.88 -6.50
C PRO A 151 6.77 20.14 -7.36
N HIS A 152 7.78 20.11 -8.23
CA HIS A 152 8.19 21.24 -9.06
C HIS A 152 8.05 20.97 -10.57
N GLY A 153 7.49 19.82 -10.94
CA GLY A 153 7.36 19.40 -12.34
C GLY A 153 6.15 20.06 -13.02
N LYS A 154 6.29 20.41 -14.30
CA LYS A 154 5.10 20.68 -15.12
C LYS A 154 4.27 19.39 -15.24
N PRO A 155 2.93 19.48 -15.35
CA PRO A 155 2.09 18.31 -15.52
C PRO A 155 2.56 17.45 -16.71
N GLY A 156 2.89 16.18 -16.43
CA GLY A 156 3.31 15.22 -17.44
C GLY A 156 4.80 15.21 -17.78
N GLU A 157 5.63 16.04 -17.13
CA GLU A 157 7.08 16.05 -17.36
C GLU A 157 7.86 15.23 -16.32
N TYR A 158 7.51 15.35 -15.04
CA TYR A 158 8.20 14.68 -13.94
C TYR A 158 7.20 14.08 -12.96
N PHE A 159 7.52 12.90 -12.45
CA PHE A 159 6.63 12.14 -11.57
C PHE A 159 7.24 11.90 -10.19
N LEU A 160 6.38 11.79 -9.19
CA LEU A 160 6.79 11.66 -7.79
C LEU A 160 7.67 10.43 -7.52
N HIS A 161 7.44 9.33 -8.25
CA HIS A 161 8.21 8.09 -8.13
C HIS A 161 9.62 8.15 -8.73
N GLU A 162 9.92 9.20 -9.50
CA GLU A 162 11.25 9.42 -10.09
C GLU A 162 12.20 10.09 -9.10
N TYR A 163 11.70 10.52 -7.95
CA TYR A 163 12.46 11.11 -6.86
C TYR A 163 12.61 10.10 -5.72
N ASP A 164 13.71 10.18 -4.99
CA ASP A 164 13.99 9.38 -3.79
C ASP A 164 13.15 9.90 -2.61
N LEU A 165 11.84 9.63 -2.69
CA LEU A 165 10.82 10.10 -1.77
C LEU A 165 10.00 8.96 -1.20
N THR A 166 9.81 9.03 0.12
CA THR A 166 8.90 8.17 0.84
C THR A 166 7.58 8.90 1.01
N CYS A 167 6.49 8.21 0.70
CA CYS A 167 5.15 8.79 0.75
C CYS A 167 4.26 8.04 1.73
N ILE A 168 3.52 8.78 2.55
CA ILE A 168 2.44 8.22 3.37
C ILE A 168 1.09 8.80 2.93
N GLU A 169 0.04 8.01 3.02
CA GLU A 169 -1.29 8.36 2.56
C GLU A 169 -2.33 8.24 3.68
N PHE A 170 -3.14 9.29 3.80
CA PHE A 170 -4.37 9.30 4.58
C PHE A 170 -5.56 9.16 3.65
N LEU A 171 -6.42 8.19 3.94
CA LEU A 171 -7.66 7.98 3.22
C LEU A 171 -8.85 8.43 4.06
N ARG A 172 -9.78 9.15 3.44
CA ARG A 172 -11.09 9.44 4.02
C ARG A 172 -12.21 9.13 3.04
N ASP A 173 -13.44 9.07 3.54
CA ASP A 173 -14.62 8.84 2.70
C ASP A 173 -14.77 9.96 1.66
N LYS A 174 -15.05 9.62 0.40
CA LYS A 174 -15.18 10.63 -0.67
C LYS A 174 -16.38 11.57 -0.51
N ASN A 175 -17.39 11.18 0.28
CA ASN A 175 -18.50 12.08 0.65
C ASN A 175 -18.07 13.19 1.61
N ASN A 176 -16.87 13.08 2.17
CA ASN A 176 -16.21 14.12 2.95
C ASN A 176 -14.76 14.27 2.44
N PRO A 177 -14.51 14.83 1.24
CA PRO A 177 -13.20 14.79 0.57
C PRO A 177 -12.24 15.87 1.09
N TRP A 178 -10.92 15.61 1.10
CA TRP A 178 -9.90 16.48 1.71
C TRP A 178 -10.03 17.93 1.25
N SER A 179 -10.28 18.82 2.20
CA SER A 179 -10.03 20.25 2.00
C SER A 179 -8.57 20.54 2.36
N LYS A 180 -7.97 21.54 1.70
CA LYS A 180 -6.62 22.02 2.04
C LYS A 180 -6.49 22.31 3.54
N ARG A 181 -7.46 23.03 4.10
CA ARG A 181 -7.50 23.40 5.53
C ARG A 181 -7.49 22.19 6.44
N ASP A 182 -8.32 21.18 6.16
CA ASP A 182 -8.36 19.96 6.99
C ASP A 182 -7.06 19.18 6.89
N ALA A 183 -6.48 19.10 5.68
CA ALA A 183 -5.22 18.43 5.44
C ALA A 183 -4.07 19.10 6.20
N ASP A 184 -3.95 20.43 6.10
CA ASP A 184 -2.97 21.22 6.85
C ASP A 184 -3.13 21.00 8.37
N GLN A 185 -4.37 21.06 8.88
CA GLN A 185 -4.62 20.86 10.31
C GLN A 185 -4.26 19.45 10.76
N LEU A 186 -4.56 18.43 9.95
CA LEU A 186 -4.20 17.04 10.22
C LEU A 186 -2.67 16.89 10.28
N ILE A 187 -1.96 17.37 9.26
CA ILE A 187 -0.50 17.24 9.15
C ILE A 187 0.17 17.97 10.32
N LYS A 188 -0.25 19.21 10.64
CA LYS A 188 0.25 19.95 11.81
C LYS A 188 0.09 19.16 13.11
N ASN A 189 -1.10 18.62 13.32
CA ASN A 189 -1.44 17.95 14.56
C ASN A 189 -0.78 16.57 14.70
N LYS A 190 -0.62 15.83 13.60
CA LYS A 190 -0.19 14.43 13.63
C LYS A 190 1.26 14.21 13.22
N ILE A 191 1.77 15.02 12.29
CA ILE A 191 3.12 14.87 11.74
C ILE A 191 4.02 15.95 12.34
N SER A 192 3.69 17.24 12.17
CA SER A 192 4.56 18.33 12.60
C SER A 192 4.78 18.35 14.12
N SER A 193 3.80 17.92 14.90
CA SER A 193 3.93 17.78 16.35
C SER A 193 4.96 16.73 16.79
N GLN A 194 5.30 15.77 15.92
CA GLN A 194 6.24 14.69 16.24
C GLN A 194 7.63 14.91 15.65
N ILE A 195 7.70 15.43 14.42
CA ILE A 195 8.95 15.53 13.66
C ILE A 195 9.24 16.95 13.15
N GLY A 196 8.43 17.94 13.53
CA GLY A 196 8.50 19.29 12.99
C GLY A 196 8.06 19.38 11.53
N ASN A 197 8.37 20.50 10.88
CA ASN A 197 8.08 20.75 9.46
C ASN A 197 9.08 20.02 8.52
N LYS A 198 9.40 18.75 8.80
CA LYS A 198 10.38 17.93 8.08
C LYS A 198 9.72 17.04 7.04
N TYR A 199 9.04 17.66 6.09
CA TYR A 199 8.40 17.02 4.92
C TYR A 199 8.26 18.08 3.82
N TYR A 200 7.91 17.66 2.61
CA TYR A 200 7.82 18.56 1.46
C TYR A 200 6.82 19.70 1.67
N SER A 201 7.09 20.87 1.06
CA SER A 201 6.20 22.04 1.11
C SER A 201 4.89 21.88 0.30
N LYS A 202 4.76 20.76 -0.43
CA LYS A 202 3.55 20.34 -1.11
C LYS A 202 3.03 19.00 -0.57
N PHE A 203 1.72 18.83 -0.56
CA PHE A 203 1.06 17.54 -0.46
C PHE A 203 0.22 17.27 -1.71
N TRP A 204 -0.28 16.04 -1.86
CA TRP A 204 -1.18 15.70 -2.97
C TRP A 204 -2.57 15.40 -2.43
N LEU A 205 -3.55 16.21 -2.84
CA LEU A 205 -4.97 15.93 -2.61
C LEU A 205 -5.57 15.32 -3.86
N ASP A 206 -6.06 14.08 -3.74
CA ASP A 206 -6.65 13.35 -4.86
C ASP A 206 -5.74 13.36 -6.11
N GLY A 207 -4.43 13.23 -5.87
CA GLY A 207 -3.38 13.21 -6.90
C GLY A 207 -2.94 14.58 -7.42
N LYS A 208 -3.50 15.69 -6.91
CA LYS A 208 -3.11 17.04 -7.31
C LYS A 208 -2.16 17.67 -6.28
N PRO A 209 -1.00 18.18 -6.70
CA PRO A 209 -0.06 18.84 -5.80
C PRO A 209 -0.62 20.19 -5.38
N ILE A 210 -0.59 20.47 -4.08
CA ILE A 210 -1.08 21.70 -3.47
C ILE A 210 -0.07 22.12 -2.40
N ASP A 211 0.21 23.42 -2.33
CA ASP A 211 1.04 23.98 -1.27
C ASP A 211 0.40 23.74 0.09
N ASN A 212 1.18 23.18 1.01
CA ASN A 212 0.75 23.02 2.39
C ASN A 212 1.15 24.26 3.20
N HIS A 213 0.97 24.22 4.52
CA HIS A 213 1.32 25.36 5.35
C HIS A 213 2.79 25.79 5.30
N ILE A 214 3.71 24.89 4.96
CA ILE A 214 5.13 25.22 4.73
C ILE A 214 5.25 25.99 3.41
N GLY A 215 4.66 25.48 2.33
CA GLY A 215 4.68 26.17 1.02
C GLY A 215 3.99 27.55 1.05
N ASP A 216 2.89 27.67 1.79
CA ASP A 216 2.21 28.94 2.03
C ASP A 216 3.10 29.94 2.82
N GLU A 217 3.94 29.43 3.73
CA GLU A 217 4.87 30.25 4.51
C GLU A 217 6.07 30.68 3.66
N GLU A 218 6.67 29.75 2.92
CA GLU A 218 7.76 30.02 1.95
C GLU A 218 7.34 31.07 0.91
N THR A 219 6.12 30.97 0.40
CA THR A 219 5.59 31.93 -0.57
C THR A 219 5.43 33.33 0.05
N ARG A 220 4.90 33.40 1.27
CA ARG A 220 4.71 34.67 2.00
C ARG A 220 6.05 35.33 2.35
N GLU A 221 7.04 34.53 2.74
CA GLU A 221 8.39 35.01 2.99
C GLU A 221 9.05 35.55 1.72
N ALA A 222 8.90 34.85 0.59
CA ALA A 222 9.41 35.31 -0.70
C ALA A 222 8.76 36.63 -1.15
N GLU A 223 7.44 36.77 -0.99
CA GLU A 223 6.70 38.01 -1.28
C GLU A 223 7.17 39.16 -0.37
N ALA A 224 7.29 38.92 0.93
CA ALA A 224 7.79 39.92 1.88
C ALA A 224 9.22 40.36 1.56
N MET A 225 10.10 39.43 1.16
CA MET A 225 11.46 39.76 0.75
C MET A 225 11.48 40.58 -0.54
N ALA A 226 10.63 40.26 -1.52
CA ALA A 226 10.50 41.03 -2.76
C ALA A 226 10.08 42.48 -2.50
N ASP A 227 9.16 42.70 -1.55
CA ASP A 227 8.69 44.03 -1.15
C ASP A 227 9.77 44.85 -0.39
N THR A 228 10.78 44.19 0.17
CA THR A 228 11.90 44.85 0.87
C THR A 228 13.11 45.18 -0.01
N ILE A 229 13.14 44.69 -1.25
CA ILE A 229 14.18 45.10 -2.22
C ILE A 229 13.80 46.51 -2.72
N GLU A 230 14.21 47.51 -1.95
CA GLU A 230 14.14 48.91 -2.35
C GLU A 230 14.94 49.08 -3.65
N TYR A 231 14.28 49.54 -4.71
CA TYR A 231 14.91 49.81 -6.00
C TYR A 231 16.19 50.64 -5.80
N CYS A 232 17.34 50.07 -6.13
CA CYS A 232 18.63 50.73 -6.00
C CYS A 232 19.05 51.24 -7.40
N PRO A 233 18.87 52.54 -7.71
CA PRO A 233 19.17 53.11 -9.04
C PRO A 233 20.65 53.03 -9.45
N ALA A 234 21.55 52.55 -8.57
CA ALA A 234 22.97 52.43 -8.86
C ALA A 234 23.34 51.22 -9.76
N ILE A 235 22.39 50.32 -10.06
CA ILE A 235 22.65 49.13 -10.90
C ILE A 235 22.15 49.31 -12.34
N ASP A 236 21.22 50.22 -12.60
CA ASP A 236 20.59 50.39 -13.94
C ASP A 236 21.15 51.59 -14.73
N GLY A 237 22.40 51.96 -14.43
CA GLY A 237 23.14 52.96 -15.18
C GLY A 237 24.17 52.33 -16.09
N TYR A 238 23.78 51.88 -17.29
CA TYR A 238 24.58 51.92 -18.53
C TYR A 238 23.71 51.79 -19.79
#